data_AF-A0A167QWG7-F1
#
_entry.id   AF-A0A167QWG7-F1
#
_cell.length_a   1.000
_cell.length_b   1.000
_cell.length_c   1.000
_cell.angle_alpha   90.00
_cell.angle_beta   90.00
_cell.angle_gamma   90.00
#
_symmetry.space_group_name_H-M   'P 1'
#
loop_
_entity.id
_entity.type
_entity.pdbx_description
1 polymer ?
#
loop_
_entity_poly.entity_id
_entity_poly.type
_entity_poly.pdbx_seq_one_letter_code
_entity_poly.pdbx_strand_id
1 'polypeptide(L)'
;GAFHWNLERASSVVLIPLISTQLVFGAFPVVDGLLGVLLRYLNVGLESCITDYIPKRVYPRLNKAANWTLFGSTGLVMWGCYEFNTNDVGLTEFAQRIWGA
;
A
#
# COMPACT_ATOMS: atom_id res chain seq x y z
N GLY A 1 -3.64 -10.82 -17.14
CA GLY A 1 -3.26 -9.63 -17.94
C GLY A 1 -4.25 -8.51 -17.76
N ALA A 2 -5.36 -8.52 -18.52
CA ALA A 2 -6.31 -7.39 -18.56
C ALA A 2 -6.94 -7.01 -17.20
N PHE A 3 -7.44 -7.99 -16.43
CA PHE A 3 -8.02 -7.71 -15.11
C PHE A 3 -7.01 -7.14 -14.11
N HIS A 4 -5.77 -7.61 -14.13
CA HIS A 4 -4.70 -7.10 -13.27
C HIS A 4 -4.40 -5.64 -13.61
N TRP A 5 -4.26 -5.33 -14.90
CA TRP A 5 -4.04 -3.96 -15.37
C TRP A 5 -5.21 -3.03 -15.02
N ASN A 6 -6.46 -3.46 -15.26
CA ASN A 6 -7.64 -2.67 -14.91
C ASN A 6 -7.71 -2.37 -13.40
N LEU A 7 -7.41 -3.36 -12.54
CA LEU A 7 -7.41 -3.17 -11.08
C LEU A 7 -6.31 -2.20 -10.62
N GLU A 8 -5.13 -2.27 -11.22
CA GLU A 8 -4.02 -1.35 -10.92
C GLU A 8 -4.37 0.11 -11.31
N ARG A 9 -5.00 0.29 -12.48
CA ARG A 9 -5.44 1.63 -12.89
C ARG A 9 -6.59 2.13 -12.01
N ALA A 10 -7.52 1.26 -11.65
CA ALA A 10 -8.62 1.61 -10.74
C ALA A 10 -8.10 2.02 -9.35
N SER A 11 -7.16 1.27 -8.76
CA SER A 11 -6.57 1.64 -7.47
C SER A 11 -5.81 2.97 -7.55
N SER A 12 -5.10 3.23 -8.65
CA SER A 12 -4.42 4.51 -8.90
C SER A 12 -5.40 5.69 -8.96
N VAL A 13 -6.54 5.53 -9.63
CA VAL A 13 -7.56 6.57 -9.76
C VAL A 13 -8.27 6.83 -8.41
N VAL A 14 -8.59 5.77 -7.66
CA VAL A 14 -9.26 5.87 -6.35
C VAL A 14 -8.38 6.54 -5.30
N LEU A 15 -7.06 6.41 -5.39
CA LEU A 15 -6.13 7.05 -4.46
C LEU A 15 -6.16 8.58 -4.51
N ILE A 16 -6.39 9.17 -5.69
CA ILE A 16 -6.40 10.62 -5.89
C ILE A 16 -7.42 11.30 -4.95
N PRO A 17 -8.72 10.96 -4.98
CA PRO A 17 -9.69 11.57 -4.08
C PRO A 17 -9.47 11.19 -2.62
N LEU A 18 -9.01 9.97 -2.29
CA LEU A 18 -8.77 9.55 -0.90
C LEU A 18 -7.67 10.40 -0.22
N ILE A 19 -6.56 10.62 -0.92
CA ILE A 19 -5.48 11.46 -0.40
C ILE A 19 -5.95 12.93 -0.36
N SER A 20 -6.63 13.40 -1.41
CA SER A 20 -7.11 14.78 -1.48
C SER A 20 -8.08 15.13 -0.35
N THR A 21 -8.99 14.21 0.01
CA THR A 21 -9.95 14.45 1.10
C THR A 21 -9.25 14.55 2.45
N GLN A 22 -8.26 13.71 2.72
CA GLN A 22 -7.48 13.75 3.96
C GLN A 22 -6.62 15.00 4.09
N LEU A 23 -6.07 15.49 2.97
CA LEU A 23 -5.29 16.73 2.95
C LEU A 23 -6.15 17.97 3.22
N VAL A 24 -7.39 18.00 2.72
CA VAL A 24 -8.28 19.17 2.84
C VAL A 24 -9.08 19.16 4.15
N PHE A 25 -9.63 18.01 4.53
CA PHE A 25 -10.53 17.88 5.69
C PHE A 25 -9.84 17.38 6.96
N GLY A 26 -8.57 16.97 6.87
CA GLY A 26 -7.81 16.41 7.99
C GLY A 26 -8.07 14.93 8.23
N ALA A 27 -7.59 14.43 9.37
CA ALA A 27 -7.67 13.01 9.70
C ALA A 27 -9.13 12.58 9.99
N PHE A 28 -9.60 11.59 9.23
CA PHE A 28 -10.92 10.99 9.44
C PHE A 28 -10.80 9.45 9.45
N PRO A 29 -11.14 8.75 10.55
CA PRO A 29 -10.82 7.33 10.73
C PRO A 29 -11.33 6.41 9.62
N VAL A 30 -12.50 6.70 9.04
CA VAL A 30 -13.06 5.88 7.94
C VAL A 30 -12.22 6.03 6.66
N VAL A 31 -11.84 7.27 6.32
CA VAL A 31 -11.01 7.51 5.12
C VAL A 31 -9.59 6.97 5.35
N ASP A 32 -9.12 7.02 6.59
CA ASP A 32 -7.84 6.47 7.01
C ASP A 32 -7.78 4.94 6.95
N GLY A 33 -8.89 4.26 7.25
CA GLY A 33 -9.05 2.83 6.97
C GLY A 33 -9.12 2.53 5.47
N LEU A 34 -9.78 3.39 4.67
CA LEU A 34 -9.87 3.25 3.21
C LEU A 34 -8.53 3.48 2.50
N LEU A 35 -7.54 4.11 3.14
CA LEU A 35 -6.16 4.15 2.64
C LEU A 35 -5.54 2.75 2.50
N GLY A 36 -6.17 1.68 3.00
CA GLY A 36 -5.79 0.31 2.66
C GLY A 36 -5.72 0.04 1.14
N VAL A 37 -6.43 0.82 0.30
CA VAL A 37 -6.31 0.77 -1.17
C VAL A 37 -4.88 1.11 -1.64
N LEU A 38 -4.14 1.95 -0.89
CA LEU A 38 -2.74 2.26 -1.12
C LEU A 38 -1.87 1.00 -1.10
N LEU A 39 -2.15 0.06 -0.18
CA LEU A 39 -1.37 -1.17 -0.05
C LEU A 39 -1.45 -2.01 -1.31
N ARG A 40 -2.62 -2.04 -1.96
CA ARG A 40 -2.77 -2.76 -3.24
C ARG A 40 -1.97 -2.09 -4.35
N TYR A 41 -1.99 -0.76 -4.43
CA TYR A 41 -1.20 -0.02 -5.42
C TYR A 41 0.30 -0.27 -5.23
N LEU A 42 0.80 -0.18 -3.99
CA LEU A 42 2.20 -0.44 -3.66
C LEU A 42 2.61 -1.89 -3.94
N ASN A 43 1.76 -2.85 -3.59
CA ASN A 43 2.02 -4.27 -3.81
C ASN A 43 2.23 -4.60 -5.30
N VAL A 44 1.37 -4.09 -6.18
CA VAL A 44 1.47 -4.30 -7.64
C VAL A 44 2.70 -3.58 -8.22
N GLY A 45 3.00 -2.38 -7.74
CA GLY A 45 4.20 -1.64 -8.14
C GLY A 45 5.49 -2.40 -7.79
N LEU A 46 5.57 -2.93 -6.57
CA LEU A 46 6.72 -3.73 -6.11
C LEU A 46 6.82 -5.08 -6.84
N GLU A 47 5.68 -5.74 -7.12
CA GLU A 47 5.65 -6.97 -7.92
C GLU A 47 6.25 -6.72 -9.32
N SER A 48 5.91 -5.59 -9.94
CA SER A 48 6.45 -5.17 -11.25
C SER A 48 7.97 -4.96 -11.20
N CYS A 49 8.48 -4.32 -10.14
CA CYS A 49 9.93 -4.18 -9.92
C CYS A 49 10.62 -5.54 -9.76
N ILE A 50 10.01 -6.49 -9.02
CA ILE A 50 10.56 -7.84 -8.84
C ILE A 50 10.61 -8.59 -10.18
N THR A 51 9.58 -8.49 -11.01
CA THR A 51 9.54 -9.17 -12.31
C THR A 51 10.61 -8.65 -13.26
N ASP A 52 10.88 -7.35 -13.25
CA ASP A 52 11.84 -6.71 -14.17
C ASP A 52 13.29 -6.94 -13.74
N TYR A 53 13.59 -6.76 -12.44
CA TYR A 53 14.98 -6.78 -11.96
C TYR A 53 15.42 -8.12 -11.38
N ILE A 54 14.50 -8.99 -10.97
CA ILE A 54 14.81 -10.32 -10.40
C ILE A 54 14.14 -11.40 -11.25
N PRO A 55 14.59 -11.62 -12.50
CA PRO A 55 13.92 -12.53 -13.41
C PRO A 55 14.01 -13.98 -12.91
N LYS A 56 12.85 -14.66 -12.85
CA LYS A 56 12.73 -16.06 -12.40
C LYS A 56 13.62 -17.05 -13.17
N ARG A 57 13.91 -16.75 -14.44
CA ARG A 57 14.76 -17.59 -15.31
C ARG A 57 16.22 -17.63 -14.85
N VAL A 58 16.74 -16.52 -14.31
CA VAL A 58 18.15 -16.38 -13.90
C VAL A 58 18.28 -16.62 -12.40
N TYR A 59 17.37 -16.07 -11.60
CA TYR A 59 17.42 -16.10 -10.14
C TYR A 59 16.15 -16.72 -9.52
N PRO A 60 15.86 -18.02 -9.75
CA PRO A 60 14.61 -18.63 -9.31
C PRO A 60 14.42 -18.62 -7.77
N ARG A 61 15.51 -18.78 -7.01
CA ARG A 61 15.47 -18.77 -5.54
C ARG A 61 15.24 -17.36 -4.98
N LEU A 62 15.95 -16.36 -5.50
CA LEU A 62 15.80 -14.96 -5.07
C LEU A 62 14.45 -14.39 -5.50
N ASN A 63 13.97 -14.69 -6.71
CA ASN A 63 12.65 -14.29 -7.15
C ASN A 63 11.56 -14.87 -6.23
N LYS A 64 11.67 -16.15 -5.84
CA LYS A 64 10.74 -16.77 -4.89
C LYS A 64 10.82 -16.11 -3.51
N ALA A 65 12.02 -15.86 -3.00
CA ALA A 65 12.23 -15.19 -1.72
C ALA A 65 11.62 -13.78 -1.72
N ALA A 66 11.92 -12.97 -2.75
CA ALA A 66 11.41 -11.61 -2.89
C ALA A 66 9.87 -11.55 -2.92
N ASN A 67 9.23 -12.46 -3.67
CA ASN A 67 7.77 -12.54 -3.70
C ASN A 67 7.16 -12.94 -2.35
N TRP A 68 7.77 -13.90 -1.64
CA TRP A 68 7.31 -14.28 -0.30
C TRP A 68 7.51 -13.17 0.72
N THR A 69 8.64 -12.46 0.66
CA THR A 69 8.88 -11.28 1.50
C THR A 69 7.87 -10.19 1.20
N LEU A 70 7.58 -9.91 -0.08
CA LEU A 70 6.58 -8.92 -0.48
C LEU A 70 5.18 -9.29 0.06
N PHE A 71 4.78 -10.55 -0.05
CA PHE A 71 3.50 -11.01 0.49
C PHE A 71 3.45 -10.89 2.02
N GLY A 72 4.50 -11.36 2.72
CA GLY A 72 4.60 -11.28 4.17
C GLY A 72 4.61 -9.85 4.69
N SER A 73 5.39 -8.96 4.07
CA SER A 73 5.45 -7.55 4.45
C SER A 73 4.13 -6.84 4.16
N THR A 74 3.46 -7.13 3.03
CA THR A 74 2.14 -6.54 2.73
C THR A 74 1.10 -6.95 3.78
N GLY A 75 1.11 -8.21 4.22
CA GLY A 75 0.22 -8.68 5.30
C GLY A 75 0.53 -8.02 6.65
N LEU A 76 1.80 -7.89 7.01
CA LEU A 76 2.21 -7.20 8.24
C LEU A 76 1.84 -5.72 8.22
N VAL A 77 2.04 -5.03 7.10
CA VAL A 77 1.64 -3.62 6.97
C VAL A 77 0.12 -3.49 7.05
N MET A 78 -0.65 -4.38 6.42
CA MET A 78 -2.11 -4.36 6.51
C MET A 78 -2.60 -4.53 7.96
N TRP A 79 -1.99 -5.43 8.72
CA TRP A 79 -2.29 -5.57 10.15
C TRP A 79 -1.87 -4.33 10.94
N GLY A 80 -0.68 -3.78 10.70
CA GLY A 80 -0.22 -2.56 11.35
C GLY A 80 -1.14 -1.37 11.08
N CYS A 81 -1.60 -1.18 9.83
CA CYS A 81 -2.58 -0.16 9.50
C CYS A 81 -3.92 -0.36 10.21
N TYR A 82 -4.38 -1.61 10.36
CA TYR A 82 -5.59 -1.90 11.12
C TYR A 82 -5.44 -1.53 12.60
N GLU A 83 -4.33 -1.94 13.22
CA GLU A 83 -4.02 -1.65 14.62
C GLU A 83 -3.91 -0.12 14.86
N PHE A 84 -3.19 0.60 13.99
CA PHE A 84 -3.04 2.05 14.07
C PHE A 84 -4.37 2.80 13.95
N ASN A 85 -5.28 2.31 13.10
CA ASN A 85 -6.58 2.95 12.91
C ASN A 85 -7.59 2.63 14.02
N THR A 86 -7.45 1.50 14.71
CA THR A 86 -8.43 1.05 15.72
C THR A 86 -8.00 1.34 17.16
N ASN A 87 -6.71 1.18 17.46
CA ASN A 87 -6.17 1.24 18.81
C ASN A 87 -5.20 2.42 19.03
N ASP A 88 -4.89 3.19 17.99
CA ASP A 88 -3.99 4.35 18.04
C ASP A 88 -4.63 5.58 17.35
N VAL A 89 -3.81 6.60 17.13
CA VAL A 89 -4.16 7.94 16.64
C VAL A 89 -4.62 7.94 15.15
N GLY A 90 -4.32 6.89 14.38
CA GLY A 90 -4.57 6.84 12.94
C GLY A 90 -3.35 7.29 12.10
N LEU A 91 -3.30 6.83 10.85
CA LEU A 91 -2.17 7.06 9.93
C LEU A 91 -2.07 8.53 9.52
N THR A 92 -3.20 9.18 9.22
CA THR A 92 -3.20 10.56 8.72
C THR A 92 -2.78 11.54 9.82
N GLU A 93 -3.30 11.36 11.04
CA GLU A 93 -2.94 12.20 12.18
C GLU A 93 -1.50 11.93 12.65
N PHE A 94 -1.05 10.67 12.61
CA PHE A 94 0.37 10.35 12.84
C PHE A 94 1.29 11.07 11.84
N ALA A 95 0.94 11.08 10.54
CA ALA A 95 1.70 11.81 9.54
C ALA A 95 1.75 13.31 9.80
N GLN A 96 0.63 13.90 10.25
CA GLN A 96 0.59 15.32 10.65
C GLN A 96 1.50 15.61 11.84
N ARG A 97 1.52 14.73 12.85
CA ARG A 97 2.39 14.86 14.03
C ARG A 97 3.87 14.77 13.67
N ILE A 98 4.25 13.88 12.75
CA ILE A 98 5.63 13.81 12.22
C ILE A 98 6.00 15.10 11.48
N TRP A 99 5.09 15.64 10.67
CA TRP A 99 5.36 16.84 9.89
C TRP A 99 5.46 18.11 10.73
N GLY A 100 4.67 18.18 11.81
CA GLY A 100 4.68 19.31 12.75
C GLY A 100 5.69 19.18 13.89
N ALA A 101 6.45 18.09 13.95
CA ALA A 101 7.57 17.88 14.87
C ALA A 101 8.86 18.48 14.33
#